data_AF-A0A661AM09-F1
#
_entry.id   AF-A0A661AM09-F1
#
_cell.length_a   1.000
_cell.length_b   1.000
_cell.length_c   1.000
_cell.angle_alpha   90.00
_cell.angle_beta   90.00
_cell.angle_gamma   90.00
#
_symmetry.space_group_name_H-M   'P 1'
#
loop_
_entity.id
_entity.type
_entity.pdbx_description
1 polymer ?
#
loop_
_entity_poly.entity_id
_entity_poly.type
_entity_poly.pdbx_seq_one_letter_code
_entity_poly.pdbx_strand_id
1 'polypeptide(L)' 'LIVVGPEGGFELEEERLLVKRKAVPVSCGWNTLRTETAAIALLSIAVHNLKHKEEP' A
#
# COMPACT_ATOMS: atom_id res chain seq x y z
N LEU A 1 0.99 -3.35 8.30
CA LEU A 1 0.34 -4.24 7.30
C LEU A 1 0.08 -3.42 6.06
N ILE A 2 0.54 -3.88 4.90
CA ILE A 2 0.25 -3.27 3.59
C ILE A 2 -0.79 -4.18 2.92
N VAL A 3 -1.85 -3.59 2.36
CA VAL A 3 -2.89 -4.32 1.62
C VAL A 3 -2.88 -3.80 0.19
N VAL A 4 -2.79 -4.71 -0.77
CA VAL A 4 -2.78 -4.39 -2.21
C VAL A 4 -3.97 -5.11 -2.85
N GLY A 5 -4.78 -4.36 -3.58
CA GLY A 5 -5.96 -4.89 -4.26
C GLY A 5 -5.59 -5.71 -5.50
N PRO A 6 -6.53 -6.50 -6.03
CA PRO A 6 -6.36 -7.18 -7.31
C PRO A 6 -6.33 -6.19 -8.48
N GLU A 7 -6.13 -6.67 -9.72
CA GLU A 7 -6.04 -5.79 -10.91
C GLU A 7 -7.29 -4.91 -11.13
N GLY A 8 -8.46 -5.37 -10.69
CA GLY A 8 -9.72 -4.60 -10.72
C GLY A 8 -9.87 -3.56 -9.61
N GLY A 9 -8.89 -3.47 -8.70
CA GLY A 9 -8.99 -2.64 -7.50
C GLY A 9 -9.82 -3.29 -6.40
N PHE A 10 -10.07 -2.54 -5.33
CA PHE A 10 -10.98 -2.94 -4.27
C PHE A 10 -12.41 -2.59 -4.65
N GLU A 11 -13.35 -3.47 -4.30
CA GLU A 11 -14.76 -3.11 -4.29
C GLU A 11 -15.02 -2.05 -3.21
N LEU A 12 -16.05 -1.23 -3.41
CA LEU A 12 -16.38 -0.13 -2.48
C LEU A 12 -16.59 -0.62 -1.03
N GLU A 13 -17.16 -1.81 -0.85
CA GLU A 13 -17.37 -2.40 0.47
C GLU A 13 -16.07 -2.88 1.12
N GLU A 14 -15.11 -3.37 0.34
CA GLU A 14 -13.79 -3.78 0.83
C GLU A 14 -12.97 -2.57 1.26
N GLU A 15 -12.99 -1.50 0.46
CA GLU A 15 -12.36 -0.23 0.81
C GLU A 15 -12.97 0.35 2.09
N ARG A 16 -14.30 0.39 2.20
CA ARG A 16 -14.99 0.82 3.42
C ARG A 16 -14.60 0.00 4.64
N LEU A 17 -14.47 -1.32 4.50
CA LEU A 17 -14.03 -2.20 5.58
C LEU A 17 -12.59 -1.91 6.02
N LEU A 18 -11.70 -1.66 5.06
CA LEU A 18 -10.31 -1.28 5.34
C LEU A 18 -10.24 0.04 6.11
N VAL A 19 -10.96 1.07 5.65
CA VAL A 19 -11.02 2.37 6.32
C VAL A 19 -11.63 2.24 7.73
N LYS A 20 -12.70 1.45 7.89
CA LYS A 20 -13.31 1.15 9.20
C LYS A 20 -12.31 0.47 10.16
N ARG A 21 -11.38 -0.32 9.62
CA ARG A 21 -10.27 -0.95 10.36
C ARG A 21 -9.05 -0.03 10.51
N LYS A 22 -9.19 1.26 10.24
CA LYS A 22 -8.15 2.29 10.34
C LYS A 22 -7.01 2.14 9.32
N ALA A 23 -7.25 1.45 8.20
CA ALA A 23 -6.33 1.53 7.08
C ALA A 23 -6.34 2.95 6.50
N VAL A 24 -5.17 3.44 6.08
CA VAL A 24 -5.01 4.75 5.45
C VAL A 24 -4.74 4.51 3.96
N PRO A 25 -5.55 5.09 3.06
CA PRO A 25 -5.30 4.98 1.62
C PRO A 25 -4.03 5.74 1.25
N VAL A 26 -3.20 5.13 0.41
CA VAL A 26 -1.93 5.70 -0.05
C VAL A 26 -1.81 5.51 -1.56
N SER A 27 -1.14 6.46 -2.23
CA SER A 27 -0.76 6.32 -3.64
C SER A 27 0.66 5.75 -3.76
N CYS A 28 0.89 4.90 -4.76
CA CYS A 28 2.23 4.43 -5.13
C CYS A 28 2.89 5.31 -6.22
N GLY A 29 2.34 6.50 -6.47
CA GLY A 29 2.81 7.46 -7.47
C GLY A 29 1.78 7.69 -8.59
N TRP A 30 2.27 8.15 -9.74
CA TRP A 30 1.44 8.57 -10.89
C TRP A 30 1.13 7.43 -11.86
N ASN A 31 1.92 6.36 -11.83
CA ASN A 31 1.77 5.23 -12.75
C ASN A 31 0.87 4.15 -12.15
N THR A 32 -0.01 3.58 -12.97
CA THR A 32 -0.74 2.36 -12.62
C THR A 32 0.21 1.17 -12.63
N LEU A 33 0.42 0.56 -11.47
CA LEU A 33 1.28 -0.61 -11.31
C LEU A 33 0.44 -1.89 -11.37
N ARG A 34 1.06 -2.99 -11.83
CA ARG A 34 0.51 -4.33 -11.64
C ARG A 34 0.52 -4.68 -10.16
N THR A 35 -0.37 -5.59 -9.74
CA THR A 35 -0.58 -5.99 -8.34
C THR A 35 0.74 -6.33 -7.63
N GLU A 36 1.55 -7.20 -8.24
CA GLU A 36 2.83 -7.66 -7.68
C GLU A 36 3.86 -6.52 -7.63
N THR A 37 3.88 -5.66 -8.65
CA THR A 37 4.78 -4.50 -8.69
C THR A 37 4.42 -3.49 -7.61
N ALA A 38 3.13 -3.21 -7.39
CA ALA A 38 2.66 -2.35 -6.31
C ALA A 38 3.06 -2.92 -4.93
N ALA A 39 2.91 -4.23 -4.73
CA ALA A 39 3.29 -4.90 -3.49
C ALA A 39 4.79 -4.76 -3.19
N ILE A 40 5.66 -5.07 -4.16
CA ILE A 40 7.11 -4.99 -3.97
C ILE A 40 7.56 -3.53 -3.81
N ALA A 41 6.99 -2.58 -4.57
CA ALA A 41 7.33 -1.16 -4.47
C ALA A 41 6.97 -0.59 -3.08
N LEU A 42 5.74 -0.82 -2.61
CA LEU A 42 5.29 -0.35 -1.30
C LEU A 42 6.08 -0.99 -0.16
N LEU A 43 6.39 -2.29 -0.25
CA LEU A 43 7.22 -2.97 0.74
C LEU A 43 8.64 -2.38 0.78
N SER A 44 9.25 -2.13 -0.38
CA SER A 44 10.58 -1.51 -0.48
C SER A 44 10.60 -0.13 0.18
N ILE A 45 9.62 0.73 -0.13
CA ILE A 45 9.48 2.06 0.48
C ILE A 45 9.33 1.95 2.00
N ALA A 46 8.46 1.05 2.48
CA ALA A 46 8.23 0.87 3.91
C ALA A 46 9.50 0.43 4.63
N VAL A 47 10.22 -0.56 4.08
CA VAL A 47 11.47 -1.06 4.66
C VAL A 47 12.56 0.02 4.66
N HIS A 48 12.71 0.76 3.57
CA HIS A 48 13.68 1.85 3.48
C HIS A 48 13.44 2.92 4.55
N ASN A 49 12.19 3.39 4.67
CA ASN A 49 11.83 4.42 5.65
C ASN A 49 11.93 3.94 7.10
N LEU A 50 11.65 2.66 7.37
CA LEU A 50 11.83 2.09 8.71
C LEU A 50 13.31 2.03 9.08
N LYS A 51 14.18 1.59 8.16
CA LYS A 51 15.63 1.53 8.39
C LYS A 51 16.23 2.92 8.65
N HIS A 52 15.82 3.94 7.89
CA HIS A 52 16.32 5.32 8.11
C HIS A 52 15.74 6.00 9.35
N LYS A 53 14.63 5.52 9.91
CA LYS A 53 14.14 6.02 11.21
C LYS A 53 14.97 5.52 12.39
N GLU A 54 15.77 4.48 12.18
CA GLU A 54 16.64 3.86 13.19
C GLU A 54 18.09 4.35 13.11
N GLU A 55 18.45 5.13 12.08
CA GLU A 55 19.73 5.86 12.01
C GLU A 55 19.57 7.25 12.66
N PRO A 56 20.49 7.66 13.57
CA PRO A 56 20.40 8.91 14.32
C PRO A 56 20.61 10.17 13.46
#